data_AF-A0A239R6T0-F1
#
_entry.id   AF-A0A239R6T0-F1
#
_cell.length_a   1.000
_cell.length_b   1.000
_cell.length_c   1.000
_cell.angle_alpha   90.00
_cell.angle_beta   90.00
_cell.angle_gamma   90.00
#
_symmetry.space_group_name_H-M   'P 1'
#
loop_
_entity.id
_entity.type
_entity.pdbx_description
1 polymer ?
#
loop_
_entity_poly.entity_id
_entity_poly.type
_entity_poly.pdbx_seq_one_letter_code
_entity_poly.pdbx_strand_id
1 'polypeptide(L)'
;MFNKYKVTLEKEHKARIKKSDAKYKAMIAAIQSELWSTVLYAVIITLFMAAKSEHFTENLTSFFIGIAKVIKLLLINALSAGVWCAGVTDGIEVYVLQQILHYMIIVIIMTLICGVPGLIIYFAGKKYIKWYKEEIADHISMWVAVIALAITIFFAEEITSIISINLIWLNIIVHLIYSAGRAYVRGCKRNRGYY
;
A
#
# COMPACT_ATOMS: atom_id res chain seq x y z
N MET A 1 20.84 -60.63 -14.74
CA MET A 1 20.02 -60.04 -15.82
C MET A 1 18.87 -59.16 -15.29
N PHE A 2 18.08 -59.66 -14.32
CA PHE A 2 16.90 -58.97 -13.75
C PHE A 2 17.20 -57.58 -13.14
N ASN A 3 18.31 -57.43 -12.40
CA ASN A 3 18.67 -56.17 -11.74
C ASN A 3 18.98 -55.04 -12.76
N LYS A 4 19.62 -55.37 -13.88
CA LYS A 4 19.94 -54.41 -14.95
C LYS A 4 18.65 -53.88 -15.61
N TYR A 5 17.66 -54.75 -15.78
CA TYR A 5 16.37 -54.39 -16.38
C TYR A 5 15.55 -53.47 -15.46
N LYS A 6 15.52 -53.77 -14.16
CA LYS A 6 14.87 -52.92 -13.15
C LYS A 6 15.48 -51.51 -13.09
N VAL A 7 16.81 -51.41 -13.10
CA VAL A 7 17.51 -50.11 -13.09
C VAL A 7 17.23 -49.30 -14.36
N THR A 8 17.11 -49.93 -15.52
CA THR A 8 16.75 -49.23 -16.77
C THR A 8 15.31 -48.72 -16.74
N LEU A 9 14.36 -49.55 -16.31
CA LEU A 9 12.96 -49.16 -16.18
C LEU A 9 12.76 -48.00 -15.19
N GLU A 10 13.48 -48.01 -14.06
CA GLU A 10 13.46 -46.91 -13.09
C GLU A 10 14.03 -45.62 -13.67
N LYS A 11 15.11 -45.69 -14.47
CA LYS A 11 15.67 -44.53 -15.18
C LYS A 11 14.71 -43.96 -16.20
N GLU A 12 14.05 -44.81 -16.99
CA GLU A 12 13.04 -44.38 -17.96
C GLU A 12 11.82 -43.75 -17.29
N HIS A 13 11.33 -44.35 -16.20
CA HIS A 13 10.22 -43.77 -15.43
C HIS A 13 10.59 -42.39 -14.87
N LYS A 14 11.79 -42.24 -14.28
CA LYS A 14 12.28 -40.95 -13.79
C LYS A 14 12.44 -39.94 -14.93
N ALA A 15 12.92 -40.35 -16.10
CA ALA A 15 13.02 -39.49 -17.27
C ALA A 15 11.65 -39.05 -17.80
N ARG A 16 10.65 -39.94 -17.83
CA ARG A 16 9.26 -39.61 -18.20
C ARG A 16 8.64 -38.62 -17.23
N ILE A 17 8.80 -38.83 -15.91
CA ILE A 17 8.33 -37.89 -14.87
C ILE A 17 9.00 -36.53 -15.05
N LYS A 18 10.32 -36.48 -15.21
CA LYS A 18 11.07 -35.24 -15.43
C LYS A 18 10.62 -34.49 -16.68
N LYS A 19 10.37 -35.22 -17.79
CA LYS A 19 9.87 -34.63 -19.04
C LYS A 19 8.44 -34.07 -18.87
N SER A 20 7.58 -34.77 -18.12
CA SER A 20 6.23 -34.30 -17.82
C SER A 20 6.24 -33.06 -16.92
N ASP A 21 7.06 -33.05 -15.88
CA ASP A 21 7.24 -31.90 -14.98
C ASP A 21 7.79 -30.68 -15.72
N ALA A 22 8.77 -30.88 -16.61
CA ALA A 22 9.31 -29.80 -17.44
C ALA A 22 8.25 -29.21 -18.39
N LYS A 23 7.42 -30.05 -19.02
CA LYS A 23 6.30 -29.60 -19.86
C LYS A 23 5.25 -28.82 -19.06
N TYR A 24 4.89 -29.32 -17.88
CA TYR A 24 3.95 -28.66 -16.99
C TYR A 24 4.47 -27.29 -16.55
N LYS A 25 5.73 -27.19 -16.12
CA LYS A 25 6.37 -25.92 -15.75
C LYS A 25 6.43 -24.94 -16.91
N ALA A 26 6.75 -25.41 -18.12
CA ALA A 26 6.74 -24.58 -19.31
C ALA A 26 5.33 -24.05 -19.64
N MET A 27 4.30 -24.89 -19.51
CA MET A 27 2.90 -24.47 -19.69
C MET A 27 2.47 -23.44 -18.64
N ILE A 28 2.80 -23.63 -17.37
CA ILE A 28 2.52 -22.67 -16.30
C ILE A 28 3.23 -21.34 -16.57
N ALA A 29 4.50 -21.38 -16.98
CA ALA A 29 5.25 -20.18 -17.32
C ALA A 29 4.63 -19.43 -18.51
N ALA A 30 4.16 -20.15 -19.54
CA ALA A 30 3.48 -19.56 -20.68
C ALA A 30 2.17 -18.86 -20.26
N ILE A 31 1.30 -19.55 -19.52
CA ILE A 31 0.05 -18.98 -18.99
C ILE A 31 0.34 -17.76 -18.11
N GLN A 32 1.34 -17.86 -17.24
CA GLN A 32 1.71 -16.76 -16.36
C GLN A 32 2.21 -15.55 -17.16
N SER A 33 3.01 -15.76 -18.20
CA SER A 33 3.49 -14.67 -19.06
C SER A 33 2.36 -13.98 -19.82
N GLU A 34 1.43 -14.74 -20.39
CA GLU A 34 0.26 -14.20 -21.11
C GLU A 34 -0.65 -13.39 -20.17
N LEU A 35 -0.83 -13.92 -18.96
CA LEU A 35 -1.58 -13.24 -17.92
C LEU A 35 -0.90 -11.91 -17.54
N TRP A 36 0.42 -11.88 -17.31
CA TRP A 36 1.15 -10.63 -17.02
C TRP A 36 1.09 -9.61 -18.16
N SER A 37 1.19 -10.06 -19.41
CA SER A 37 1.01 -9.20 -20.58
C SER A 37 -0.38 -8.56 -20.59
N THR A 38 -1.42 -9.32 -20.21
CA THR A 38 -2.79 -8.82 -20.08
C THR A 38 -2.94 -7.82 -18.93
N VAL A 39 -2.32 -8.05 -17.76
CA VAL A 39 -2.29 -7.03 -16.67
C VAL A 39 -1.75 -5.73 -17.25
N LEU A 40 -0.59 -5.81 -17.90
CA LEU A 40 0.18 -4.65 -18.28
C LEU A 40 -0.61 -3.84 -19.30
N TYR A 41 -1.24 -4.51 -20.26
CA TYR A 41 -2.16 -3.87 -21.19
C TYR A 41 -3.33 -3.18 -20.48
N ALA A 42 -3.99 -3.88 -19.55
CA ALA A 42 -5.11 -3.31 -18.80
C ALA A 42 -4.70 -2.10 -17.94
N VAL A 43 -3.53 -2.16 -17.28
CA VAL A 43 -2.98 -1.04 -16.49
C VAL A 43 -2.69 0.15 -17.39
N ILE A 44 -2.08 -0.06 -18.55
CA ILE A 44 -1.79 1.02 -19.51
C ILE A 44 -3.10 1.70 -19.95
N ILE A 45 -4.11 0.93 -20.37
CA ILE A 45 -5.41 1.51 -20.76
C ILE A 45 -6.03 2.28 -19.60
N THR A 46 -6.02 1.69 -18.41
CA THR A 46 -6.60 2.29 -17.21
C THR A 46 -5.92 3.62 -16.88
N LEU A 47 -4.59 3.71 -17.02
CA LEU A 47 -3.84 4.95 -16.82
C LEU A 47 -4.17 6.00 -17.89
N PHE A 48 -4.29 5.61 -19.16
CA PHE A 48 -4.71 6.53 -20.22
C PHE A 48 -6.13 7.07 -19.98
N MET A 49 -7.04 6.21 -19.53
CA MET A 49 -8.41 6.63 -19.21
C MET A 49 -8.46 7.51 -17.97
N ALA A 50 -7.69 7.17 -16.93
CA ALA A 50 -7.53 8.02 -15.75
C ALA A 50 -7.03 9.41 -16.11
N ALA A 51 -6.05 9.51 -17.01
CA ALA A 51 -5.51 10.80 -17.46
C ALA A 51 -6.51 11.61 -18.30
N LYS A 52 -7.44 10.96 -19.00
CA LYS A 52 -8.49 11.62 -19.79
C LYS A 52 -9.76 11.94 -19.00
N SER A 53 -9.99 11.27 -17.87
CA SER A 53 -11.18 11.45 -17.05
C SER A 53 -11.07 12.71 -16.20
N GLU A 54 -11.90 13.71 -16.50
CA GLU A 54 -11.99 14.95 -15.73
C GLU A 54 -12.40 14.66 -14.28
N HIS A 55 -13.48 13.90 -14.08
CA HIS A 55 -13.92 13.50 -12.74
C HIS A 55 -12.84 12.77 -11.93
N PHE A 56 -12.11 11.82 -12.54
CA PHE A 56 -11.06 11.11 -11.81
C PHE A 56 -9.88 12.02 -11.47
N THR A 57 -9.42 12.86 -12.40
CA THR A 57 -8.29 13.76 -12.17
C THR A 57 -8.59 14.84 -11.13
N GLU A 58 -9.81 15.38 -11.12
CA GLU A 58 -10.29 16.28 -10.08
C GLU A 58 -10.30 15.59 -8.71
N ASN A 59 -10.87 14.38 -8.64
CA ASN A 59 -10.88 13.59 -7.41
C ASN A 59 -9.46 13.29 -6.91
N LEU A 60 -8.55 12.90 -7.80
CA LEU A 60 -7.15 12.66 -7.47
C LEU A 60 -6.48 13.92 -6.92
N THR A 61 -6.72 15.06 -7.56
CA THR A 61 -6.18 16.36 -7.14
C THR A 61 -6.73 16.77 -5.77
N SER A 62 -8.05 16.70 -5.57
CA SER A 62 -8.71 16.97 -4.29
C SER A 62 -8.20 16.07 -3.17
N PHE A 63 -7.88 14.81 -3.46
CA PHE A 63 -7.31 13.87 -2.49
C PHE A 63 -5.95 14.38 -1.96
N PHE A 64 -5.01 14.72 -2.85
CA PHE A 64 -3.70 15.23 -2.44
C PHE A 64 -3.78 16.62 -1.78
N ILE A 65 -4.66 17.49 -2.27
CA ILE A 65 -4.92 18.78 -1.62
C ILE A 65 -5.45 18.55 -0.20
N GLY A 66 -6.34 17.59 0.00
CA GLY A 66 -6.85 17.20 1.31
C GLY A 66 -5.74 16.78 2.26
N ILE A 67 -4.83 15.90 1.81
CA ILE A 67 -3.66 15.48 2.58
C ILE A 67 -2.76 16.69 2.92
N ALA A 68 -2.46 17.54 1.94
CA ALA A 68 -1.63 18.72 2.16
C ALA A 68 -2.26 19.70 3.16
N LYS A 69 -3.58 19.88 3.14
CA LYS A 69 -4.30 20.70 4.13
C LYS A 69 -4.16 20.15 5.54
N VAL A 70 -4.32 18.84 5.71
CA VAL A 70 -4.15 18.18 7.02
C VAL A 70 -2.72 18.36 7.52
N ILE A 71 -1.72 18.14 6.67
CA ILE A 71 -0.30 18.36 7.04
C ILE A 71 -0.06 19.81 7.45
N LYS A 72 -0.52 20.78 6.66
CA LYS A 72 -0.40 22.20 7.00
C LYS A 72 -1.07 22.53 8.34
N LEU A 73 -2.27 22.02 8.59
CA LEU A 73 -2.99 22.22 9.84
C LEU A 73 -2.18 21.69 11.03
N LEU A 74 -1.64 20.48 10.92
CA LEU A 74 -0.81 19.88 11.97
C LEU A 74 0.46 20.70 12.22
N LEU A 75 1.14 21.18 11.18
CA LEU A 75 2.34 22.01 11.31
C LEU A 75 2.05 23.38 11.93
N ILE A 76 0.95 24.04 11.53
CA ILE A 76 0.55 25.33 12.10
C ILE A 76 0.24 25.17 13.59
N ASN A 77 -0.50 24.13 13.96
CA ASN A 77 -0.83 23.86 15.36
C ASN A 77 0.43 23.52 16.18
N ALA A 78 1.37 22.76 15.60
CA ALA A 78 2.66 22.46 16.24
C ALA A 78 3.47 23.73 16.49
N LEU A 79 3.57 24.62 15.49
CA LEU A 79 4.28 25.88 15.61
C LEU A 79 3.62 26.79 16.66
N SER A 80 2.28 26.89 16.63
CA SER A 80 1.53 27.66 17.62
C SER A 80 1.76 27.15 19.05
N ALA A 81 1.82 25.84 19.25
CA ALA A 81 2.15 25.25 20.53
C ALA A 81 3.60 25.57 20.96
N GLY A 82 4.54 25.52 20.02
CA GLY A 82 5.94 25.92 20.26
C GLY A 82 6.07 27.37 20.71
N VAL A 83 5.42 28.30 20.00
CA VAL A 83 5.41 29.74 20.35
C VAL A 83 4.76 29.96 21.71
N TRP A 84 3.64 29.29 21.99
CA TRP A 84 2.99 29.38 23.30
C TRP A 84 3.91 28.91 24.43
N CYS A 85 4.59 27.77 24.27
CA CYS A 85 5.56 27.27 25.25
C CYS A 85 6.75 28.22 25.43
N ALA A 86 7.22 28.83 24.34
CA ALA A 86 8.35 29.76 24.37
C ALA A 86 8.03 31.09 25.08
N GLY A 87 6.75 31.41 25.30
CA GLY A 87 6.33 32.57 26.11
C GLY A 87 6.84 32.54 27.56
N VAL A 88 7.30 31.38 28.07
CA VAL A 88 7.96 31.29 29.38
C VAL A 88 9.24 32.15 29.47
N THR A 89 9.87 32.47 28.33
CA THR A 89 11.10 33.27 28.29
C THR A 89 10.84 34.77 28.40
N ASP A 90 9.58 35.21 28.33
CA ASP A 90 9.24 36.63 28.22
C ASP A 90 9.53 37.43 29.50
N GLY A 91 9.74 36.76 30.62
CA GLY A 91 10.15 37.38 31.89
C GLY A 91 11.65 37.68 32.02
N ILE A 92 12.47 37.41 30.99
CA ILE A 92 13.92 37.60 31.03
C ILE A 92 14.27 39.02 30.56
N GLU A 93 14.89 39.82 31.44
CA GLU A 93 15.26 41.23 31.14
C GLU A 93 16.35 41.38 30.07
N VAL A 94 17.22 40.37 29.93
CA VAL A 94 18.31 40.38 28.95
C VAL A 94 17.81 39.91 27.58
N TYR A 95 17.54 40.87 26.69
CA TYR A 95 17.00 40.64 25.34
C TYR A 95 17.72 39.54 24.54
N VAL A 96 19.06 39.55 24.52
CA VAL A 96 19.84 38.56 23.76
C VAL A 96 19.59 37.14 24.28
N LEU A 97 19.53 36.98 25.60
CA LEU A 97 19.30 35.69 26.23
C LEU A 97 17.85 35.21 26.01
N GLN A 98 16.88 36.11 26.11
CA GLN A 98 15.47 35.83 25.81
C GLN A 98 15.31 35.25 24.40
N GLN A 99 15.88 35.91 23.38
CA GLN A 99 15.74 35.44 22.00
C GLN A 99 16.34 34.05 21.76
N ILE A 100 17.53 33.79 22.32
CA ILE A 100 18.19 32.48 22.18
C ILE A 100 17.31 31.38 22.78
N LEU A 101 16.81 31.60 24.00
CA LEU A 101 15.97 30.63 24.70
C LEU A 101 14.62 30.43 24.00
N HIS A 102 14.01 31.51 23.49
CA HIS A 102 12.73 31.45 22.79
C HIS A 102 12.80 30.53 21.56
N TYR A 103 13.77 30.75 20.68
CA TYR A 103 13.94 29.89 19.49
C TYR A 103 14.40 28.47 19.84
N MET A 104 15.22 28.30 20.88
CA MET A 104 15.64 26.98 21.35
C MET A 104 14.43 26.14 21.78
N ILE A 105 13.49 26.73 22.53
CA ILE A 105 12.26 26.05 22.95
C ILE A 105 11.40 25.68 21.75
N ILE A 106 11.19 26.59 20.79
CA ILE A 106 10.41 26.29 19.59
C ILE A 106 11.00 25.09 18.83
N VAL A 107 12.32 25.04 18.64
CA VAL A 107 12.98 23.93 17.93
C VAL A 107 12.81 22.60 18.67
N ILE A 108 12.96 22.60 20.00
CA ILE A 108 12.75 21.40 20.82
C ILE A 108 11.31 20.90 20.69
N ILE A 109 10.33 21.79 20.83
CA ILE A 109 8.91 21.45 20.74
C ILE A 109 8.55 20.96 19.33
N MET A 110 9.02 21.65 18.28
CA MET A 110 8.79 21.24 16.90
C MET A 110 9.40 19.87 16.60
N THR A 111 10.61 19.59 17.11
CA THR A 111 11.27 18.28 16.94
C THR A 111 10.50 17.19 17.67
N LEU A 112 9.98 17.47 18.87
CA LEU A 112 9.18 16.51 19.62
C LEU A 112 7.85 16.22 18.91
N ILE A 113 7.11 17.27 18.51
CA ILE A 113 5.78 17.15 17.91
C ILE A 113 5.84 16.58 16.49
N CYS A 114 6.86 16.90 15.69
CA CYS A 114 6.98 16.35 14.34
C CYS A 114 7.73 15.01 14.33
N GLY A 115 8.78 14.89 15.14
CA GLY A 115 9.67 13.73 15.16
C GLY A 115 9.03 12.49 15.77
N VAL A 116 8.39 12.60 16.93
CA VAL A 116 7.80 11.44 17.63
C VAL A 116 6.68 10.79 16.81
N PRO A 117 5.68 11.53 16.29
CA PRO A 117 4.67 10.95 15.41
C PRO A 117 5.26 10.40 14.12
N GLY A 118 6.27 11.06 13.54
CA GLY A 118 6.99 10.55 12.38
C GLY A 118 7.59 9.17 12.62
N LEU A 119 8.22 8.96 13.78
CA LEU A 119 8.73 7.65 14.19
C LEU A 119 7.60 6.62 14.38
N ILE A 120 6.49 7.00 15.01
CA ILE A 120 5.34 6.12 15.21
C ILE A 120 4.78 5.67 13.85
N ILE A 121 4.57 6.60 12.93
CA ILE A 121 4.10 6.31 11.57
C ILE A 121 5.09 5.40 10.84
N TYR A 122 6.39 5.66 10.97
CA TYR A 122 7.42 4.82 10.37
C TYR A 122 7.38 3.37 10.88
N PHE A 123 7.34 3.16 12.20
CA PHE A 123 7.29 1.82 12.77
C PHE A 123 5.96 1.10 12.49
N ALA A 124 4.84 1.82 12.59
CA ALA A 124 3.52 1.30 12.24
C ALA A 124 3.46 0.91 10.76
N GLY A 125 3.96 1.77 9.87
CA GLY A 125 4.06 1.52 8.43
C GLY A 125 4.94 0.32 8.12
N LYS A 126 6.11 0.19 8.76
CA LYS A 126 6.99 -0.99 8.60
C LYS A 126 6.28 -2.28 9.02
N LYS A 127 5.57 -2.27 10.14
CA LYS A 127 4.79 -3.42 10.62
C LYS A 127 3.65 -3.76 9.66
N TYR A 128 2.93 -2.74 9.18
CA TYR A 128 1.85 -2.90 8.21
C TYR A 128 2.35 -3.47 6.89
N ILE A 129 3.45 -2.95 6.33
CA ILE A 129 4.05 -3.46 5.08
C ILE A 129 4.49 -4.91 5.25
N LYS A 130 5.11 -5.26 6.38
CA LYS A 130 5.50 -6.64 6.66
C LYS A 130 4.28 -7.57 6.69
N TRP A 131 3.26 -7.20 7.45
CA TRP A 131 2.00 -7.95 7.52
C TRP A 131 1.32 -8.07 6.15
N TYR A 132 1.27 -6.97 5.38
CA TYR A 132 0.69 -6.96 4.05
C TYR A 132 1.43 -7.92 3.10
N LYS A 133 2.77 -7.94 3.17
CA LYS A 133 3.59 -8.88 2.38
C LYS A 133 3.33 -10.34 2.73
N GLU A 134 3.20 -10.66 4.02
CA GLU A 134 3.01 -12.02 4.50
C GLU A 134 1.60 -12.55 4.24
N GLU A 135 0.57 -11.73 4.50
CA GLU A 135 -0.82 -12.19 4.53
C GLU A 135 -1.60 -11.87 3.25
N ILE A 136 -1.15 -10.90 2.44
CA ILE A 136 -1.97 -10.35 1.34
C ILE A 136 -1.23 -10.29 0.01
N ALA A 137 0.07 -9.99 -0.03
CA ALA A 137 0.79 -9.70 -1.27
C ALA A 137 1.04 -10.94 -2.16
N ASP A 138 -0.02 -11.51 -2.69
CA ASP A 138 0.00 -12.50 -3.75
C ASP A 138 -0.55 -11.92 -5.05
N HIS A 139 -0.39 -12.67 -6.13
CA HIS A 139 -0.86 -12.27 -7.45
C HIS A 139 -2.35 -11.93 -7.43
N ILE A 140 -3.20 -12.73 -6.78
CA ILE A 140 -4.66 -12.52 -6.72
C ILE A 140 -5.01 -11.14 -6.13
N SER A 141 -4.38 -10.74 -5.03
CA SER A 141 -4.68 -9.45 -4.41
C SER A 141 -4.23 -8.28 -5.27
N MET A 142 -3.13 -8.44 -6.02
CA MET A 142 -2.72 -7.46 -7.02
C MET A 142 -3.77 -7.32 -8.13
N TRP A 143 -4.30 -8.44 -8.65
CA TRP A 143 -5.36 -8.42 -9.65
C TRP A 143 -6.63 -7.72 -9.16
N VAL A 144 -7.06 -8.04 -7.94
CA VAL A 144 -8.24 -7.40 -7.34
C VAL A 144 -8.07 -5.89 -7.24
N ALA A 145 -6.88 -5.42 -6.82
CA ALA A 145 -6.58 -3.99 -6.73
C ALA A 145 -6.62 -3.30 -8.11
N VAL A 146 -6.02 -3.92 -9.14
CA VAL A 146 -6.01 -3.38 -10.51
C VAL A 146 -7.42 -3.33 -11.09
N ILE A 147 -8.21 -4.39 -10.92
CA ILE A 147 -9.60 -4.46 -11.41
C ILE A 147 -10.49 -3.44 -10.69
N ALA A 148 -10.37 -3.32 -9.35
CA ALA A 148 -11.14 -2.34 -8.57
C ALA A 148 -10.83 -0.90 -9.01
N LEU A 149 -9.55 -0.61 -9.25
CA LEU A 149 -9.12 0.69 -9.75
C LEU A 149 -9.67 0.96 -11.15
N ALA A 150 -9.58 -0.03 -12.05
CA ALA A 150 -10.14 0.07 -13.40
C ALA A 150 -11.64 0.35 -13.36
N ILE A 151 -12.43 -0.43 -12.62
CA ILE A 151 -13.87 -0.21 -12.46
C ILE A 151 -14.13 1.22 -11.96
N THR A 152 -13.38 1.69 -10.98
CA THR A 152 -13.60 3.04 -10.44
C THR A 152 -13.32 4.15 -11.46
N ILE A 153 -12.30 3.96 -12.30
CA ILE A 153 -11.95 4.94 -13.34
C ILE A 153 -12.96 4.91 -14.49
N PHE A 154 -13.35 3.73 -14.94
CA PHE A 154 -14.31 3.55 -16.04
C PHE A 154 -15.69 4.08 -15.67
N PHE A 155 -16.12 3.87 -14.43
CA PHE A 155 -17.43 4.30 -13.93
C PHE A 155 -17.34 5.55 -13.04
N ALA A 156 -16.33 6.40 -13.25
CA ALA A 156 -16.07 7.55 -12.38
C ALA A 156 -17.29 8.50 -12.31
N GLU A 157 -17.94 8.75 -13.44
CA GLU A 157 -19.09 9.64 -13.54
C GLU A 157 -20.32 9.03 -12.85
N GLU A 158 -20.62 7.77 -13.15
CA GLU A 158 -21.74 7.05 -12.56
C GLU A 158 -21.59 6.90 -11.04
N ILE A 159 -20.39 6.54 -10.56
CA ILE A 159 -20.12 6.38 -9.14
C ILE A 159 -20.28 7.72 -8.40
N THR A 160 -19.71 8.80 -8.94
CA THR A 160 -19.79 10.13 -8.32
C THR A 160 -21.22 10.70 -8.33
N SER A 161 -22.04 10.30 -9.32
CA SER A 161 -23.46 10.65 -9.36
C SER A 161 -24.28 9.99 -8.24
N ILE A 162 -23.87 8.80 -7.78
CA ILE A 162 -24.57 8.03 -6.74
C ILE A 162 -24.00 8.36 -5.35
N ILE A 163 -22.68 8.50 -5.25
CA ILE A 163 -21.96 8.64 -3.98
C ILE A 163 -20.97 9.81 -4.08
N SER A 164 -21.14 10.83 -3.25
CA SER A 164 -20.26 12.01 -3.20
C SER A 164 -18.90 11.76 -2.51
N ILE A 165 -18.48 10.49 -2.39
CA ILE A 165 -17.17 10.15 -1.83
C ILE A 165 -16.11 10.29 -2.92
N ASN A 166 -14.92 10.73 -2.52
CA ASN A 166 -13.80 10.78 -3.43
C ASN A 166 -13.44 9.37 -3.95
N LEU A 167 -13.22 9.24 -5.25
CA LEU A 167 -12.93 7.96 -5.91
C LEU A 167 -11.65 7.28 -5.41
N ILE A 168 -10.66 8.05 -4.95
CA ILE A 168 -9.43 7.51 -4.37
C ILE A 168 -9.71 6.95 -2.97
N TRP A 169 -10.48 7.67 -2.15
CA TRP A 169 -10.93 7.18 -0.85
C TRP A 169 -11.75 5.90 -0.98
N LEU A 170 -12.65 5.84 -1.96
CA LEU A 170 -13.43 4.64 -2.27
C LEU A 170 -12.52 3.44 -2.56
N ASN A 171 -11.53 3.60 -3.45
CA ASN A 171 -10.57 2.52 -3.77
C ASN A 171 -9.81 2.02 -2.53
N ILE A 172 -9.33 2.95 -1.70
CA ILE A 172 -8.61 2.61 -0.47
C ILE A 172 -9.53 1.79 0.45
N ILE A 173 -10.77 2.23 0.65
CA ILE A 173 -11.73 1.54 1.53
C ILE A 173 -12.05 0.15 0.99
N VAL A 174 -12.34 0.01 -0.30
CA VAL A 174 -12.63 -1.30 -0.93
C VAL A 174 -11.45 -2.25 -0.74
N HIS A 175 -10.22 -1.77 -0.96
CA HIS A 175 -9.02 -2.60 -0.78
C HIS A 175 -8.76 -2.95 0.69
N LEU A 176 -9.04 -2.05 1.62
CA LEU A 176 -8.97 -2.32 3.06
C LEU A 176 -9.98 -3.37 3.51
N ILE A 177 -11.22 -3.30 3.02
CA ILE A 177 -12.26 -4.29 3.33
C ILE A 177 -11.87 -5.67 2.76
N TYR A 178 -11.42 -5.71 1.51
CA TYR A 178 -10.93 -6.94 0.88
C TYR A 178 -9.77 -7.57 1.67
N SER A 179 -8.76 -6.77 2.00
CA SER A 179 -7.57 -7.23 2.72
C SER A 179 -7.89 -7.70 4.14
N ALA A 180 -8.75 -6.99 4.87
CA ALA A 180 -9.22 -7.39 6.19
C ALA A 180 -10.00 -8.72 6.14
N GLY A 181 -10.94 -8.86 5.20
CA GLY A 181 -11.70 -10.09 5.01
C GLY A 181 -10.80 -11.29 4.68
N ARG A 182 -9.81 -11.07 3.82
CA ARG A 182 -8.84 -12.12 3.45
C ARG A 182 -7.97 -12.54 4.63
N ALA A 183 -7.44 -11.57 5.37
CA ALA A 183 -6.63 -11.84 6.56
C ALA A 183 -7.44 -12.57 7.63
N TYR A 184 -8.72 -12.22 7.81
CA TYR A 184 -9.63 -12.93 8.71
C TYR A 184 -9.78 -14.40 8.30
N VAL A 185 -10.08 -14.67 7.03
CA VAL A 185 -10.22 -16.05 6.52
C VAL A 185 -8.94 -16.87 6.71
N ARG A 186 -7.76 -16.29 6.42
CA ARG A 186 -6.47 -16.95 6.64
C ARG A 186 -6.20 -17.23 8.12
N GLY A 187 -6.49 -16.25 8.99
CA GLY A 187 -6.40 -16.42 10.43
C GLY A 187 -7.29 -17.55 10.95
N CYS A 188 -8.52 -17.65 10.45
CA CYS A 188 -9.42 -18.74 10.78
C CYS A 188 -8.90 -20.10 10.31
N LYS A 189 -8.33 -20.20 9.10
CA LYS A 189 -7.71 -21.45 8.60
C LYS A 189 -6.53 -21.88 9.47
N ARG A 190 -5.65 -20.94 9.83
CA ARG A 190 -4.50 -21.18 10.71
C ARG A 190 -4.94 -21.66 12.11
N ASN A 191 -5.98 -21.05 12.68
CA ASN A 191 -6.50 -21.45 13.99
C ASN A 191 -7.16 -22.85 13.98
N ARG A 192 -7.62 -23.30 12.79
CA ARG A 192 -8.19 -24.63 12.58
C ARG A 192 -7.16 -25.68 12.14
N GLY A 193 -5.87 -25.32 12.07
CA GLY A 193 -4.79 -26.25 11.67
C GLY A 193 -4.71 -26.54 10.17
N TYR A 194 -5.43 -25.79 9.33
CA TYR A 194 -5.28 -25.90 7.87
C TYR A 194 -4.13 -24.99 7.41
N TYR A 195 -3.09 -25.59 6.84
CA TYR A 195 -1.99 -24.90 6.16
C TYR A 195 -2.30 -24.74 4.68
#